data_AF-A0A3E0P722-F1
#
_entry.id   AF-A0A3E0P722-F1
#
_cell.length_a   1.000
_cell.length_b   1.000
_cell.length_c   1.000
_cell.angle_alpha   90.00
_cell.angle_beta   90.00
_cell.angle_gamma   90.00
#
_symmetry.space_group_name_H-M   'P 1'
#
loop_
_entity.id
_entity.type
_entity.pdbx_description
1 polymer ?
#
loop_
_entity_poly.entity_id
_entity_poly.type
_entity_poly.pdbx_seq_one_letter_code
_entity_poly.pdbx_strand_id
1 'polypeptide(L)'
;MSGGNSSRRDMLGAAFAVEGGLVGLALVLGWLVGEPPLAQIRLTAAGCLWGLAAVVPLLVMLVLVDRYPLGPLKSFGEMVHRYLVPLFRGCTLRDLLAISGLAGLGEEMLFRGVVQGGLTTWWHHPWPAIVAAGVLFGLAHMITPTYAVLAGAIGIYLGWLYVATGNLLAPIVAHAAYDFAALVYLVRLTPVDSDAPAGEWSI
;
A
#
# COMPACT_ATOMS: atom_id res chain seq x y z
N MET A 1 26.92 11.48 17.22
CA MET A 1 26.01 11.66 16.06
C MET A 1 25.94 10.41 15.16
N SER A 2 26.07 9.18 15.68
CA SER A 2 26.07 7.93 14.88
C SER A 2 24.75 7.15 14.88
N GLY A 3 23.81 7.46 15.79
CA GLY A 3 22.59 6.66 15.99
C GLY A 3 21.52 6.78 14.90
N GLY A 4 21.50 7.86 14.11
CA GLY A 4 20.49 8.04 13.05
C GLY A 4 20.71 7.16 11.82
N ASN A 5 21.98 6.83 11.50
CA ASN A 5 22.31 6.03 10.33
C ASN A 5 22.11 4.53 10.54
N SER A 6 22.25 4.02 11.77
CA SER A 6 21.96 2.62 12.08
C SER A 6 20.45 2.37 12.04
N SER A 7 19.65 3.19 12.72
CA SER A 7 18.19 3.05 12.75
C SER A 7 17.54 3.11 11.36
N ARG A 8 18.00 4.01 10.48
CA ARG A 8 17.56 4.05 9.08
C ARG A 8 17.92 2.76 8.32
N ARG A 9 19.16 2.28 8.47
CA ARG A 9 19.62 1.05 7.77
C ARG A 9 18.85 -0.18 8.24
N ASP A 10 18.60 -0.29 9.54
CA ASP A 10 17.84 -1.39 10.13
C ASP A 10 16.39 -1.38 9.62
N MET A 11 15.76 -0.19 9.55
CA MET A 11 14.43 0.00 8.98
C MET A 11 14.36 -0.44 7.52
N LEU A 12 15.30 0.05 6.70
CA LEU A 12 15.35 -0.32 5.29
C LEU A 12 15.59 -1.82 5.15
N GLY A 13 16.54 -2.39 5.88
CA GLY A 13 16.79 -3.83 5.87
C GLY A 13 15.54 -4.65 6.18
N ALA A 14 14.76 -4.24 7.19
CA ALA A 14 13.49 -4.88 7.53
C ALA A 14 12.44 -4.73 6.42
N ALA A 15 12.24 -3.52 5.88
CA ALA A 15 11.29 -3.27 4.80
C ALA A 15 11.64 -4.09 3.55
N PHE A 16 12.90 -4.07 3.12
CA PHE A 16 13.36 -4.88 1.99
C PHE A 16 13.21 -6.39 2.23
N ALA A 17 13.44 -6.85 3.46
CA ALA A 17 13.28 -8.26 3.80
C ALA A 17 11.79 -8.69 3.77
N VAL A 18 10.90 -7.86 4.31
CA VAL A 18 9.46 -8.14 4.30
C VAL A 18 8.92 -8.09 2.88
N GLU A 19 9.08 -6.96 2.18
CA GLU A 19 8.50 -6.77 0.85
C GLU A 19 9.15 -7.69 -0.20
N GLY A 20 10.48 -7.87 -0.13
CA GLY A 20 11.18 -8.84 -0.97
C GLY A 20 10.76 -10.28 -0.66
N GLY A 21 10.48 -10.58 0.61
CA GLY A 21 9.88 -11.84 1.05
C GLY A 21 8.49 -12.06 0.45
N LEU A 22 7.65 -11.02 0.37
CA LEU A 22 6.34 -11.10 -0.28
C LEU A 22 6.45 -11.37 -1.78
N VAL A 23 7.41 -10.75 -2.48
CA VAL A 23 7.69 -11.08 -3.89
C VAL A 23 8.06 -12.56 -4.04
N GLY A 24 9.01 -13.04 -3.23
CA GLY A 24 9.42 -14.45 -3.24
C GLY A 24 8.26 -15.41 -2.95
N LEU A 25 7.45 -15.08 -1.93
CA LEU A 25 6.26 -15.84 -1.56
C LEU A 25 5.24 -15.87 -2.70
N ALA A 26 4.96 -14.72 -3.33
CA ALA A 26 4.03 -14.64 -4.45
C ALA A 26 4.50 -15.48 -5.65
N LEU A 27 5.80 -15.50 -5.93
CA LEU A 27 6.36 -16.34 -7.00
C LEU A 27 6.17 -17.83 -6.71
N VAL A 28 6.49 -18.27 -5.48
CA VAL A 28 6.37 -19.68 -5.08
C VAL A 28 4.90 -20.12 -5.05
N LEU A 29 4.03 -19.35 -4.38
CA LEU A 29 2.61 -19.67 -4.28
C LEU A 29 1.93 -19.60 -5.63
N GLY A 30 2.23 -18.58 -6.44
CA GLY A 30 1.68 -18.44 -7.79
C GLY A 30 2.04 -19.63 -8.67
N TRP A 31 3.27 -20.15 -8.59
CA TRP A 31 3.64 -21.38 -9.27
C TRP A 31 2.85 -22.59 -8.76
N LEU A 32 2.69 -22.75 -7.43
CA LEU A 32 1.97 -23.86 -6.82
C LEU A 32 0.48 -23.91 -7.17
N VAL A 33 -0.17 -22.75 -7.27
CA VAL A 33 -1.63 -22.66 -7.54
C VAL A 33 -1.96 -22.46 -9.02
N GLY A 34 -0.96 -22.43 -9.90
CA GLY A 34 -1.14 -22.25 -11.35
C GLY A 34 -1.42 -20.81 -11.79
N GLU A 35 -1.19 -19.83 -10.92
CA GLU A 35 -1.40 -18.40 -11.17
C GLU A 35 -0.06 -17.63 -11.02
N PRO A 36 0.92 -17.83 -11.93
CA PRO A 36 2.22 -17.16 -11.82
C PRO A 36 2.06 -15.64 -12.01
N PRO A 37 2.35 -14.81 -10.99
CA PRO A 37 2.03 -13.37 -11.04
C PRO A 37 2.81 -12.63 -12.13
N LEU A 38 4.03 -13.08 -12.47
CA LEU A 38 4.82 -12.45 -13.54
C LEU A 38 4.17 -12.59 -14.93
N ALA A 39 3.39 -13.66 -15.18
CA ALA A 39 2.70 -13.83 -16.45
C ALA A 39 1.53 -12.83 -16.62
N GLN A 40 1.08 -12.24 -15.51
CA GLN A 40 -0.03 -11.29 -15.45
C GLN A 40 0.46 -9.83 -15.61
N ILE A 41 1.78 -9.60 -15.60
CA ILE A 41 2.40 -8.29 -15.77
C ILE A 41 2.73 -8.06 -17.25
N ARG A 42 2.12 -7.03 -17.84
CA ARG A 42 2.42 -6.59 -19.21
C ARG A 42 2.97 -5.17 -19.19
N LEU A 43 4.25 -5.02 -19.48
CA LEU A 43 4.95 -3.72 -19.54
C LEU A 43 4.43 -2.89 -20.71
N THR A 44 3.42 -2.06 -20.45
CA THR A 44 2.72 -1.27 -21.45
C THR A 44 2.49 0.15 -20.94
N ALA A 45 2.57 1.13 -21.84
CA ALA A 45 2.27 2.53 -21.49
C ALA A 45 0.83 2.68 -20.96
N ALA A 46 -0.12 1.94 -21.55
CA ALA A 46 -1.51 1.92 -21.09
C ALA A 46 -1.63 1.44 -19.63
N GLY A 47 -0.92 0.38 -19.24
CA GLY A 47 -0.90 -0.10 -17.86
C GLY A 47 -0.38 0.96 -16.89
N CYS A 48 0.72 1.64 -17.24
CA CYS A 48 1.25 2.74 -16.43
C CYS A 48 0.28 3.92 -16.34
N LEU A 49 -0.35 4.32 -17.46
CA LEU A 49 -1.30 5.44 -17.48
C LEU A 49 -2.55 5.14 -16.65
N TRP A 50 -3.11 3.94 -16.76
CA TRP A 50 -4.22 3.51 -15.91
C TRP A 50 -3.83 3.48 -14.44
N GLY A 51 -2.63 2.97 -14.12
CA GLY A 51 -2.11 2.97 -12.76
C GLY A 51 -1.98 4.39 -12.20
N LEU A 52 -1.33 5.30 -12.93
CA LEU A 52 -1.17 6.70 -12.50
C LEU A 52 -2.51 7.43 -12.38
N ALA A 53 -3.45 7.21 -13.31
CA ALA A 53 -4.79 7.79 -13.23
C ALA A 53 -5.55 7.28 -11.99
N ALA A 54 -5.39 6.00 -11.65
CA ALA A 54 -6.01 5.39 -10.48
C ALA A 54 -5.47 5.90 -9.14
N VAL A 55 -4.30 6.55 -9.12
CA VAL A 55 -3.76 7.21 -7.92
C VAL A 55 -4.61 8.41 -7.51
N VAL A 56 -5.21 9.12 -8.46
CA VAL A 56 -5.94 10.38 -8.21
C VAL A 56 -7.04 10.23 -7.15
N PRO A 57 -8.00 9.28 -7.27
CA PRO A 57 -9.02 9.11 -6.24
C PRO A 57 -8.43 8.71 -4.88
N LEU A 58 -7.32 7.97 -4.84
CA LEU A 58 -6.65 7.60 -3.59
C LEU A 58 -6.00 8.82 -2.91
N LEU A 59 -5.40 9.73 -3.68
CA LEU A 59 -4.86 10.98 -3.15
C LEU A 59 -5.96 11.93 -2.67
N VAL A 60 -7.08 11.99 -3.40
CA VAL A 60 -8.26 12.74 -2.93
C VAL A 60 -8.75 12.17 -1.61
N MET A 61 -8.86 10.84 -1.49
CA MET A 61 -9.23 10.18 -0.25
C MET A 61 -8.24 10.50 0.87
N LEU A 62 -6.93 10.41 0.61
CA LEU A 62 -5.88 10.78 1.59
C LEU A 62 -6.06 12.19 2.11
N VAL A 63 -6.21 13.17 1.21
CA VAL A 63 -6.41 14.58 1.58
C VAL A 63 -7.71 14.77 2.36
N LEU A 64 -8.79 14.10 1.97
CA LEU A 64 -10.07 14.19 2.69
C LEU A 64 -9.98 13.60 4.10
N VAL A 65 -9.33 12.44 4.26
CA VAL A 65 -9.15 11.78 5.56
C VAL A 65 -8.27 12.63 6.47
N ASP A 66 -7.21 13.25 5.92
CA ASP A 66 -6.31 14.14 6.65
C ASP A 66 -6.98 15.46 7.04
N ARG A 67 -7.72 16.11 6.12
CA ARG A 67 -8.37 17.41 6.36
C ARG A 67 -9.64 17.33 7.19
N TYR A 68 -10.34 16.20 7.16
CA TYR A 68 -11.62 16.02 7.86
C TYR A 68 -11.59 14.76 8.75
N PRO A 69 -10.78 14.74 9.83
CA PRO A 69 -10.60 13.58 10.69
C PRO A 69 -11.80 13.37 11.62
N LEU A 70 -12.93 12.95 11.06
CA LEU A 70 -14.18 12.74 11.79
C LEU A 70 -14.24 11.32 12.37
N GLY A 71 -14.60 11.20 13.66
CA GLY A 71 -14.85 9.93 14.32
C GLY A 71 -13.66 8.97 14.24
N PRO A 72 -13.82 7.73 13.73
CA PRO A 72 -12.73 6.75 13.64
C PRO A 72 -11.54 7.20 12.79
N LEU A 73 -11.72 8.14 11.86
CA LEU A 73 -10.63 8.67 11.03
C LEU A 73 -9.61 9.49 11.85
N LYS A 74 -10.03 10.11 12.97
CA LYS A 74 -9.12 10.78 13.90
C LYS A 74 -8.11 9.80 14.50
N SER A 75 -8.61 8.67 15.01
CA SER A 75 -7.76 7.62 15.58
C SER A 75 -6.81 7.00 14.54
N PHE A 76 -7.24 6.93 13.28
CA PHE A 76 -6.36 6.53 12.17
C PHE A 76 -5.23 7.54 11.96
N GLY A 77 -5.52 8.84 11.86
CA GLY A 77 -4.50 9.88 11.76
C GLY A 77 -3.51 9.85 12.93
N GLU A 78 -4.00 9.73 14.16
CA GLU A 78 -3.14 9.60 15.35
C GLU A 78 -2.22 8.37 15.28
N MET A 79 -2.73 7.23 14.81
CA MET A 79 -1.93 6.02 14.59
C MET A 79 -0.83 6.27 13.55
N VAL A 80 -1.17 6.89 12.41
CA VAL A 80 -0.21 7.24 11.36
C VAL A 80 0.90 8.14 11.91
N HIS A 81 0.56 9.22 12.62
CA HIS A 81 1.54 10.14 13.19
C HIS A 81 2.36 9.54 14.35
N ARG A 82 1.78 8.61 15.13
CA ARG A 82 2.47 7.97 16.25
C ARG A 82 3.41 6.86 15.82
N TYR A 83 3.04 6.05 14.83
CA TYR A 83 3.78 4.84 14.46
C TYR A 83 4.46 4.95 13.09
N LEU A 84 3.75 5.40 12.06
CA LEU A 84 4.27 5.37 10.68
C LEU A 84 5.19 6.56 10.39
N VAL A 85 4.79 7.78 10.73
CA VAL A 85 5.60 8.99 10.43
C VAL A 85 7.00 8.92 11.06
N PRO A 86 7.19 8.55 12.34
CA PRO A 86 8.52 8.46 12.94
C PRO A 86 9.40 7.41 12.26
N LEU A 87 8.79 6.31 11.80
CA LEU A 87 9.46 5.22 11.09
C LEU A 87 10.18 5.70 9.82
N PHE A 88 9.47 6.54 9.05
CA PHE A 88 9.92 6.99 7.74
C PHE A 88 10.58 8.38 7.77
N ARG A 89 10.54 9.10 8.90
CA ARG A 89 11.04 10.48 9.00
C ARG A 89 12.50 10.65 8.54
N GLY A 90 13.34 9.67 8.87
CA GLY A 90 14.76 9.63 8.49
C GLY A 90 15.05 9.17 7.05
N CYS A 91 14.05 8.70 6.30
CA CYS A 91 14.23 8.11 4.97
C CYS A 91 14.38 9.17 3.87
N THR A 92 15.37 9.03 2.99
CA THR A 92 15.51 9.90 1.82
C THR A 92 14.38 9.66 0.81
N LEU A 93 14.17 10.57 -0.15
CA LEU A 93 13.18 10.36 -1.22
C LEU A 93 13.46 9.07 -2.02
N ARG A 94 14.73 8.68 -2.18
CA ARG A 94 15.11 7.43 -2.86
C ARG A 94 14.70 6.20 -2.04
N ASP A 95 14.80 6.29 -0.72
CA ASP A 95 14.37 5.21 0.16
C ASP A 95 12.85 5.03 0.10
N LEU A 96 12.10 6.13 0.20
CA LEU A 96 10.64 6.10 0.10
C LEU A 96 10.22 5.52 -1.25
N LEU A 97 10.83 5.97 -2.35
CA LEU A 97 10.56 5.44 -3.68
C LEU A 97 10.85 3.94 -3.79
N ALA A 98 11.98 3.49 -3.22
CA ALA A 98 12.36 2.08 -3.28
C ALA A 98 11.43 1.19 -2.44
N ILE A 99 11.06 1.62 -1.24
CA ILE A 99 10.13 0.89 -0.37
C ILE A 99 8.75 0.83 -1.01
N SER A 100 8.19 1.96 -1.44
CA SER A 100 6.88 2.02 -2.09
C SER A 100 6.83 1.22 -3.38
N GLY A 101 7.90 1.26 -4.18
CA GLY A 101 8.02 0.46 -5.39
C GLY A 101 8.06 -1.05 -5.10
N LEU A 102 8.76 -1.46 -4.05
CA LEU A 102 8.86 -2.86 -3.66
C LEU A 102 7.57 -3.37 -3.00
N ALA A 103 6.92 -2.56 -2.17
CA ALA A 103 5.61 -2.86 -1.59
C ALA A 103 4.54 -3.00 -2.67
N GLY A 104 4.43 -2.00 -3.57
CA GLY A 104 3.51 -2.06 -4.69
C GLY A 104 3.75 -3.25 -5.62
N LEU A 105 5.01 -3.71 -5.77
CA LEU A 105 5.30 -4.94 -6.52
C LEU A 105 4.91 -6.20 -5.74
N GLY A 106 5.43 -6.37 -4.52
CA GLY A 106 5.29 -7.58 -3.72
C GLY A 106 3.85 -7.84 -3.29
N GLU A 107 3.18 -6.81 -2.75
CA GLU A 107 1.81 -6.94 -2.28
C GLU A 107 0.83 -7.20 -3.44
N GLU A 108 0.95 -6.49 -4.57
CA GLU A 108 0.05 -6.74 -5.70
C GLU A 108 0.30 -8.10 -6.36
N MET A 109 1.55 -8.55 -6.46
CA MET A 109 1.86 -9.90 -6.91
C MET A 109 1.19 -10.95 -6.01
N LEU A 110 1.25 -10.78 -4.69
CA LEU A 110 0.65 -11.73 -3.75
C LEU A 110 -0.88 -11.64 -3.76
N PHE A 111 -1.44 -10.48 -3.48
CA PHE A 111 -2.88 -10.34 -3.25
C PHE A 111 -3.69 -10.36 -4.54
N ARG A 112 -3.21 -9.75 -5.63
CA ARG A 112 -3.98 -9.67 -6.89
C ARG A 112 -3.57 -10.79 -7.83
N GLY A 113 -2.26 -10.98 -7.97
CA GLY A 113 -1.70 -12.03 -8.83
C GLY A 113 -2.07 -13.44 -8.35
N VAL A 114 -1.86 -13.73 -7.06
CA VAL A 114 -2.04 -15.09 -6.52
C VAL A 114 -3.37 -15.26 -5.80
N VAL A 115 -3.68 -14.45 -4.77
CA VAL A 115 -4.87 -14.66 -3.94
C VAL A 115 -6.16 -14.39 -4.74
N GLN A 116 -6.31 -13.19 -5.31
CA GLN A 116 -7.48 -12.86 -6.12
C GLN A 116 -7.55 -13.71 -7.39
N GLY A 117 -6.43 -13.91 -8.10
CA GLY A 117 -6.35 -14.78 -9.28
C GLY A 117 -6.81 -16.21 -8.96
N GLY A 118 -6.23 -16.84 -7.95
CA GLY A 118 -6.58 -18.19 -7.52
C GLY A 118 -8.03 -18.32 -7.04
N LEU A 119 -8.54 -17.34 -6.28
CA LEU A 119 -9.95 -17.32 -5.88
C LEU A 119 -10.89 -17.12 -7.06
N THR A 120 -10.50 -16.33 -8.07
CA THR A 120 -11.28 -16.14 -9.29
C THR A 120 -11.37 -17.46 -10.07
N THR A 121 -10.26 -18.19 -10.18
CA THR A 121 -10.20 -19.49 -10.83
C THR A 121 -11.00 -20.55 -10.07
N TRP A 122 -10.91 -20.56 -8.73
CA TRP A 122 -11.67 -21.50 -7.88
C TRP A 122 -13.18 -21.23 -7.94
N TRP A 123 -13.60 -19.99 -7.74
CA TRP A 123 -15.03 -19.63 -7.67
C TRP A 123 -15.67 -19.36 -9.02
N HIS A 124 -14.88 -19.33 -10.10
CA HIS A 124 -15.32 -18.95 -11.45
C HIS A 124 -15.99 -17.56 -11.53
N HIS A 125 -15.72 -16.69 -10.55
CA HIS A 125 -16.33 -15.38 -10.42
C HIS A 125 -15.35 -14.34 -9.86
N PRO A 126 -15.10 -13.21 -10.56
CA PRO A 126 -14.11 -12.23 -10.14
C PRO A 126 -14.57 -11.38 -8.95
N TRP A 127 -15.86 -11.03 -8.87
CA TRP A 127 -16.38 -10.13 -7.82
C TRP A 127 -16.21 -10.65 -6.39
N PRO A 128 -16.63 -11.88 -6.04
CA PRO A 128 -16.37 -12.42 -4.70
C PRO A 128 -14.87 -12.56 -4.41
N ALA A 129 -14.06 -12.88 -5.43
CA ALA A 129 -12.60 -12.96 -5.30
C ALA A 129 -11.96 -11.61 -4.97
N ILE A 130 -12.39 -10.53 -5.62
CA ILE A 130 -11.95 -9.15 -5.31
C ILE A 130 -12.28 -8.80 -3.86
N VAL A 131 -13.51 -9.06 -3.42
CA VAL A 131 -13.93 -8.74 -2.04
C VAL A 131 -13.13 -9.56 -1.02
N ALA A 132 -12.98 -10.87 -1.25
CA ALA A 132 -12.23 -11.73 -0.35
C ALA A 132 -10.73 -11.34 -0.27
N ALA A 133 -10.09 -11.09 -1.42
CA ALA A 133 -8.70 -10.63 -1.46
C ALA A 133 -8.54 -9.27 -0.78
N GLY A 134 -9.49 -8.35 -0.98
CA GLY A 134 -9.49 -7.06 -0.29
C GLY A 134 -9.69 -7.16 1.22
N VAL A 135 -10.54 -8.07 1.69
CA VAL A 135 -10.67 -8.35 3.14
C VAL A 135 -9.37 -8.91 3.71
N LEU A 136 -8.74 -9.89 3.03
CA LEU A 136 -7.45 -10.44 3.46
C LEU A 136 -6.35 -9.38 3.48
N PHE A 137 -6.35 -8.47 2.49
CA PHE A 137 -5.45 -7.32 2.44
C PHE A 137 -5.66 -6.39 3.65
N GLY A 138 -6.91 -6.06 3.97
CA GLY A 138 -7.24 -5.27 5.16
C GLY A 138 -6.81 -5.95 6.46
N LEU A 139 -7.01 -7.27 6.58
CA LEU A 139 -6.57 -8.04 7.75
C LEU A 139 -5.04 -8.07 7.89
N ALA A 140 -4.29 -8.12 6.79
CA ALA A 140 -2.84 -8.01 6.82
C ALA A 140 -2.35 -6.63 7.33
N HIS A 141 -3.21 -5.61 7.25
CA HIS A 141 -2.97 -4.24 7.72
C HIS A 141 -3.63 -3.92 9.07
N MET A 142 -3.95 -4.94 9.87
CA MET A 142 -4.65 -4.78 11.15
C MET A 142 -3.75 -4.20 12.26
N ILE A 143 -3.46 -2.91 12.19
CA ILE A 143 -2.92 -2.13 13.33
C ILE A 143 -4.08 -1.55 14.14
N THR A 144 -5.09 -1.02 13.46
CA THR A 144 -6.38 -0.61 14.03
C THR A 144 -7.50 -1.09 13.11
N PRO A 145 -8.73 -1.27 13.62
CA PRO A 145 -9.87 -1.64 12.78
C PRO A 145 -10.11 -0.66 11.64
N THR A 146 -9.95 0.65 11.89
CA THR A 146 -10.10 1.67 10.85
C THR A 146 -9.04 1.54 9.76
N TYR A 147 -7.78 1.28 10.13
CA TYR A 147 -6.73 1.07 9.13
C TYR A 147 -7.01 -0.18 8.28
N ALA A 148 -7.40 -1.29 8.92
CA ALA A 148 -7.77 -2.51 8.20
C ALA A 148 -8.94 -2.30 7.23
N VAL A 149 -9.97 -1.54 7.62
CA VAL A 149 -11.12 -1.24 6.75
C VAL A 149 -10.69 -0.35 5.58
N LEU A 150 -9.92 0.71 5.81
CA LEU A 150 -9.42 1.58 4.75
C LEU A 150 -8.50 0.84 3.79
N ALA A 151 -7.52 0.09 4.33
CA ALA A 151 -6.62 -0.74 3.54
C ALA A 151 -7.40 -1.78 2.74
N GLY A 152 -8.41 -2.43 3.32
CA GLY A 152 -9.25 -3.39 2.61
C GLY A 152 -10.10 -2.76 1.50
N ALA A 153 -10.57 -1.52 1.69
CA ALA A 153 -11.29 -0.76 0.66
C ALA A 153 -10.38 -0.39 -0.52
N ILE A 154 -9.15 0.07 -0.25
CA ILE A 154 -8.10 0.25 -1.27
C ILE A 154 -7.78 -1.11 -1.92
N GLY A 155 -7.74 -2.16 -1.09
CA GLY A 155 -7.70 -3.57 -1.41
C GLY A 155 -8.57 -3.93 -2.62
N ILE A 156 -9.88 -3.76 -2.41
CA ILE A 156 -10.96 -3.97 -3.37
C ILE A 156 -10.82 -3.07 -4.60
N TYR A 157 -10.49 -1.79 -4.41
CA TYR A 157 -10.31 -0.84 -5.50
C TYR A 157 -9.21 -1.27 -6.48
N LEU A 158 -8.03 -1.64 -5.97
CA LEU A 158 -6.93 -2.14 -6.79
C LEU A 158 -7.25 -3.50 -7.42
N GLY A 159 -8.03 -4.35 -6.72
CA GLY A 159 -8.54 -5.60 -7.28
C GLY A 159 -9.49 -5.38 -8.46
N TRP A 160 -10.37 -4.38 -8.38
CA TRP A 160 -11.19 -3.94 -9.51
C TRP A 160 -10.33 -3.37 -10.65
N LEU A 161 -9.33 -2.53 -10.35
CA LEU A 161 -8.42 -1.98 -11.35
C LEU A 161 -7.68 -3.08 -12.11
N TYR A 162 -7.28 -4.15 -11.41
CA TYR A 162 -6.67 -5.31 -12.05
C TYR A 162 -7.63 -5.94 -13.07
N VAL A 163 -8.87 -6.23 -12.69
CA VAL A 163 -9.87 -6.82 -13.60
C VAL A 163 -10.21 -5.90 -14.76
N ALA A 164 -10.38 -4.60 -14.50
CA ALA A 164 -10.73 -3.60 -15.51
C ALA A 164 -9.65 -3.44 -16.58
N THR A 165 -8.38 -3.56 -16.20
CA THR A 165 -7.24 -3.40 -17.13
C THR A 165 -6.73 -4.73 -17.69
N GLY A 166 -7.04 -5.85 -17.03
CA GLY A 166 -6.47 -7.17 -17.31
C GLY A 166 -4.95 -7.19 -17.20
N ASN A 167 -4.34 -6.27 -16.43
CA ASN A 167 -2.89 -6.12 -16.37
C ASN A 167 -2.46 -5.78 -14.95
N LEU A 168 -1.67 -6.66 -14.34
CA LEU A 168 -1.19 -6.49 -12.97
C LEU A 168 -0.26 -5.29 -12.82
N LEU A 169 0.32 -4.77 -13.92
CA LEU A 169 1.11 -3.53 -13.89
C LEU A 169 0.30 -2.32 -13.40
N ALA A 170 -0.98 -2.22 -13.75
CA ALA A 170 -1.80 -1.06 -13.39
C ALA A 170 -1.96 -0.90 -11.86
N PRO A 171 -2.40 -1.93 -11.09
CA PRO A 171 -2.44 -1.84 -9.64
C PRO A 171 -1.05 -1.73 -9.00
N ILE A 172 0.00 -2.37 -9.54
CA ILE A 172 1.39 -2.21 -9.04
C ILE A 172 1.79 -0.73 -9.07
N VAL A 173 1.57 -0.06 -10.22
CA VAL A 173 1.91 1.35 -10.39
C VAL A 173 1.04 2.23 -9.50
N ALA A 174 -0.27 1.95 -9.42
CA ALA A 174 -1.18 2.73 -8.59
C ALA A 174 -0.81 2.65 -7.10
N HIS A 175 -0.53 1.45 -6.60
CA HIS A 175 -0.13 1.21 -5.21
C HIS A 175 1.21 1.89 -4.90
N ALA A 176 2.25 1.62 -5.70
CA ALA A 176 3.57 2.20 -5.47
C ALA A 176 3.56 3.75 -5.53
N ALA A 177 2.80 4.33 -6.46
CA ALA A 177 2.70 5.77 -6.59
C ALA A 177 1.87 6.40 -5.46
N TYR A 178 0.79 5.74 -5.02
CA TYR A 178 0.02 6.18 -3.86
C TYR A 178 0.88 6.17 -2.59
N ASP A 179 1.56 5.06 -2.29
CA ASP A 179 2.42 4.95 -1.11
C ASP A 179 3.54 5.98 -1.12
N PHE A 180 4.20 6.16 -2.27
CA PHE A 180 5.26 7.14 -2.39
C PHE A 180 4.74 8.55 -2.11
N ALA A 181 3.62 8.93 -2.73
CA ALA A 181 3.01 10.23 -2.55
C ALA A 181 2.50 10.45 -1.11
N ALA A 182 1.86 9.43 -0.52
CA ALA A 182 1.36 9.47 0.85
C ALA A 182 2.49 9.59 1.87
N LEU A 183 3.56 8.80 1.73
CA LEU A 183 4.74 8.89 2.58
C LEU A 183 5.43 10.25 2.44
N VAL A 184 5.60 10.76 1.21
CA VAL A 184 6.17 12.10 0.99
C VAL A 184 5.29 13.17 1.65
N TYR A 185 3.97 13.10 1.46
CA TYR A 185 3.03 14.03 2.08
C TYR A 185 3.16 14.04 3.61
N LEU A 186 3.06 12.87 4.24
CA LEU A 186 3.07 12.70 5.70
C LEU A 186 4.44 12.99 6.36
N VAL A 187 5.53 12.82 5.63
CA VAL A 187 6.89 12.88 6.21
C VAL A 187 7.63 14.17 5.83
N ARG A 188 7.16 14.89 4.80
CA ARG A 188 7.82 16.10 4.30
C ARG A 188 6.92 17.32 4.27
N LEU A 189 5.61 17.16 4.12
CA LEU A 189 4.70 18.28 3.85
C LEU A 189 3.75 18.59 5.01
N THR A 190 3.43 17.63 5.87
CA THR A 190 2.66 17.88 7.10
C THR A 190 3.57 18.42 8.21
N PRO A 191 3.33 19.64 8.72
CA PRO A 191 4.04 20.17 9.88
C PRO A 191 3.86 19.25 11.08
N VAL A 192 4.93 19.06 11.85
CA VAL A 192 4.84 18.45 13.17
C VAL A 192 4.70 19.61 14.12
N ASP A 193 3.51 19.83 14.67
CA ASP A 193 3.34 20.81 15.74
C ASP A 193 4.21 20.35 16.93
N SER A 194 5.39 20.96 17.07
CA SER A 194 6.35 20.63 18.12
C SER A 194 5.91 21.08 19.51
N ASP A 195 4.87 21.92 19.59
CA ASP A 195 4.40 22.57 20.82
C ASP A 195 2.93 22.25 21.16
N ALA A 196 2.24 21.42 20.38
CA ALA A 196 0.85 21.10 20.67
C ALA A 196 0.76 19.98 21.73
N PRO A 197 -0.01 20.17 22.83
CA PRO A 197 -0.16 19.14 23.85
C PRO A 197 -0.73 17.87 23.22
N ALA A 198 -0.22 16.71 23.65
CA ALA A 198 -0.65 15.40 23.14
C ALA A 198 -2.18 15.25 23.22
N GLY A 199 -2.87 15.48 22.09
CA GLY A 199 -4.33 15.47 22.00
C GLY A 199 -4.92 16.62 21.17
N GLU A 200 -4.17 17.70 20.95
CA GLU A 200 -4.53 18.79 20.04
C GLU A 200 -3.61 18.73 18.82
N TRP A 201 -4.09 18.16 17.74
CA TRP A 201 -3.51 18.44 16.42
C TRP A 201 -4.27 19.64 15.88
N SER A 202 -3.56 20.75 15.66
CA SER A 202 -4.14 21.94 15.04
C SER A 202 -4.40 21.67 13.56
N ILE A 203 -5.58 22.10 13.09
CA ILE A 203 -6.15 21.90 11.75
C ILE A 203 -5.37 22.67 10.66
#